data_AF-A0A923UWW9-F1
#
_entry.id   AF-A0A923UWW9-F1
#
_cell.length_a   1.000
_cell.length_b   1.000
_cell.length_c   1.000
_cell.angle_alpha   90.00
_cell.angle_beta   90.00
_cell.angle_gamma   90.00
#
_symmetry.space_group_name_H-M   'P 1'
#
loop_
_entity.id
_entity.type
_entity.pdbx_description
1 polymer ?
#
loop_
_entity_poly.entity_id
_entity_poly.type
_entity_poly.pdbx_seq_one_letter_code
_entity_poly.pdbx_strand_id
1 'polypeptide(L)'
;AAIVRYFGQAAPMHHADEEEDLIPLLRASARDADAALLDLMIPVLMAEHRDMASTWEALAAQLNQIALAQSARLDLELVTQFSLLYASHMDTEETHIATMAKRLFDPARMQLLGDAMRVRRGLPVVGTAAGATAGTGA
;
A
#
# COMPACT_ATOMS: atom_id res chain seq x y z
N ALA A 1 13.36 -1.63 -17.07
CA ALA A 1 13.29 -0.31 -16.40
C ALA A 1 12.01 -0.12 -15.56
N ALA A 2 10.81 -0.34 -16.10
CA ALA A 2 9.54 -0.08 -15.38
C ALA A 2 9.36 -0.93 -14.10
N ILE A 3 9.65 -2.23 -14.15
CA ILE A 3 9.53 -3.16 -13.00
C ILE A 3 10.43 -2.71 -11.84
N VAL A 4 11.71 -2.43 -12.12
CA VAL A 4 12.68 -1.97 -11.11
C VAL A 4 12.24 -0.67 -10.45
N ARG A 5 11.73 0.28 -11.24
CA ARG A 5 11.21 1.54 -10.70
C ARG A 5 9.98 1.32 -9.82
N TYR A 6 9.06 0.45 -10.23
CA TYR A 6 7.83 0.18 -9.48
C TYR A 6 8.15 -0.39 -8.09
N PHE A 7 8.84 -1.52 -8.03
CA PHE A 7 9.14 -2.17 -6.74
C PHE A 7 10.22 -1.44 -5.93
N GLY A 8 11.05 -0.61 -6.57
CA GLY A 8 12.03 0.24 -5.87
C GLY A 8 11.47 1.55 -5.30
N GLN A 9 10.25 1.96 -5.67
CA GLN A 9 9.69 3.24 -5.22
C GLN A 9 8.20 3.12 -4.85
N ALA A 10 7.36 2.73 -5.81
CA ALA A 10 5.91 2.73 -5.63
C ALA A 10 5.43 1.70 -4.61
N ALA A 11 5.97 0.49 -4.63
CA ALA A 11 5.57 -0.57 -3.69
C ALA A 11 5.95 -0.23 -2.22
N PRO A 12 7.18 0.23 -1.91
CA PRO A 12 7.49 0.70 -0.56
C PRO A 12 6.59 1.84 -0.08
N MET A 13 6.22 2.78 -0.98
CA MET A 13 5.30 3.85 -0.63
C MET A 13 3.87 3.37 -0.39
N HIS A 14 3.45 2.30 -1.07
CA HIS A 14 2.17 1.64 -0.85
C HIS A 14 2.13 0.94 0.51
N HIS A 15 3.14 0.14 0.84
CA HIS A 15 3.24 -0.45 2.18
C HIS A 15 3.27 0.62 3.28
N ALA A 16 3.93 1.75 3.04
CA ALA A 16 3.89 2.88 3.98
C ALA A 16 2.49 3.51 4.10
N ASP A 17 1.67 3.52 3.05
CA ASP A 17 0.25 3.92 3.14
C ASP A 17 -0.53 2.99 4.06
N GLU A 18 -0.26 1.69 3.99
CA GLU A 18 -0.88 0.73 4.90
C GLU A 18 -0.40 0.91 6.33
N GLU A 19 0.91 0.87 6.52
CA GLU A 19 1.56 0.77 7.83
C GLU A 19 1.39 2.03 8.67
N GLU A 20 1.56 3.20 8.06
CA GLU A 20 1.60 4.48 8.77
C GLU A 20 0.20 5.12 8.90
N ASP A 21 -0.72 4.83 7.98
CA ASP A 21 -2.02 5.52 7.90
C ASP A 21 -3.23 4.56 7.96
N LEU A 22 -3.37 3.65 6.99
CA LEU A 22 -4.57 2.82 6.87
C LEU A 22 -4.78 1.92 8.09
N ILE A 23 -3.74 1.18 8.51
CA ILE A 23 -3.81 0.25 9.63
C ILE A 23 -4.12 0.98 10.95
N PRO A 24 -3.44 2.09 11.31
CA PRO A 24 -3.81 2.88 12.47
C PRO A 24 -5.26 3.38 12.43
N LEU A 25 -5.74 3.86 11.27
CA LEU A 25 -7.13 4.32 11.11
C LEU A 25 -8.14 3.17 11.26
N LEU A 26 -7.82 1.98 10.74
CA LEU A 26 -8.62 0.77 10.91
C LEU A 26 -8.67 0.37 12.37
N ARG A 27 -7.54 0.31 13.08
CA ARG A 27 -7.49 0.00 14.52
C ARG A 27 -8.30 0.98 15.36
N ALA A 28 -8.30 2.26 15.01
CA ALA A 28 -9.10 3.28 15.71
C ALA A 28 -10.62 3.11 15.46
N SER A 29 -11.01 2.54 14.33
CA SER A 29 -12.40 2.47 13.87
C SER A 29 -13.06 1.10 14.12
N ALA A 30 -12.31 0.02 14.00
CA ALA A 30 -12.80 -1.36 14.12
C ALA A 30 -13.25 -1.69 15.55
N ARG A 31 -14.30 -2.49 15.65
CA ARG A 31 -14.87 -2.98 16.92
C ARG A 31 -15.21 -4.48 16.78
N ASP A 32 -15.33 -5.16 17.90
CA ASP A 32 -15.78 -6.56 17.97
C ASP A 32 -15.05 -7.48 16.99
N ALA A 33 -15.78 -8.14 16.08
CA ALA A 33 -15.23 -9.07 15.11
C ALA A 33 -14.20 -8.43 14.17
N ASP A 34 -14.37 -7.15 13.81
CA ASP A 34 -13.41 -6.46 12.95
C ASP A 34 -12.08 -6.22 13.67
N ALA A 35 -12.14 -5.85 14.95
CA ALA A 35 -10.92 -5.67 15.76
C ALA A 35 -10.18 -7.01 15.94
N ALA A 36 -10.91 -8.09 16.22
CA ALA A 36 -10.32 -9.43 16.33
C ALA A 36 -9.68 -9.91 15.01
N LEU A 37 -10.33 -9.62 13.87
CA LEU A 37 -9.78 -9.94 12.56
C LEU A 37 -8.49 -9.16 12.27
N LEU A 38 -8.44 -7.86 12.58
CA LEU A 38 -7.24 -7.05 12.43
C LEU A 38 -6.07 -7.56 13.28
N ASP A 39 -6.32 -7.97 14.52
CA ASP A 39 -5.27 -8.52 15.39
C ASP A 39 -4.70 -9.84 14.87
N LEU A 40 -5.51 -10.64 14.16
CA LEU A 40 -5.05 -11.84 13.49
C LEU A 40 -4.24 -11.52 12.22
N MET A 41 -4.72 -10.58 11.40
CA MET A 41 -4.20 -10.37 10.05
C MET A 41 -2.97 -9.45 9.99
N ILE A 42 -2.97 -8.35 10.75
CA ILE A 42 -1.91 -7.33 10.63
C ILE A 42 -0.51 -7.94 10.86
N PRO A 43 -0.25 -8.79 11.87
CA PRO A 43 1.08 -9.37 12.04
C PRO A 43 1.56 -10.19 10.83
N VAL A 44 0.63 -10.85 10.14
CA VAL A 44 0.90 -11.63 8.92
C VAL A 44 1.27 -10.68 7.78
N LEU A 45 0.44 -9.67 7.50
CA LEU A 45 0.69 -8.69 6.43
C LEU A 45 2.04 -7.97 6.63
N MET A 46 2.36 -7.58 7.87
CA MET A 46 3.65 -6.96 8.19
C MET A 46 4.84 -7.90 7.98
N ALA A 47 4.67 -9.21 8.22
CA ALA A 47 5.70 -10.18 7.91
C ALA A 47 5.87 -10.33 6.40
N GLU A 48 4.76 -10.42 5.66
CA GLU A 48 4.77 -10.49 4.20
C GLU A 48 5.41 -9.26 3.56
N HIS A 49 5.16 -8.04 4.06
CA HIS A 49 5.84 -6.82 3.58
C HIS A 49 7.36 -6.92 3.70
N ARG A 50 7.86 -7.46 4.83
CA ARG A 50 9.30 -7.66 5.03
C ARG A 50 9.86 -8.74 4.11
N ASP A 51 9.12 -9.83 3.94
CA ASP A 51 9.51 -10.91 3.03
C ASP A 51 9.55 -10.41 1.58
N MET A 52 8.56 -9.60 1.16
CA MET A 52 8.54 -8.94 -0.15
C MET A 52 9.74 -8.01 -0.33
N ALA A 53 10.06 -7.18 0.66
CA ALA A 53 11.20 -6.28 0.59
C ALA A 53 12.52 -7.06 0.42
N SER A 54 12.72 -8.11 1.23
CA SER A 54 13.89 -8.99 1.17
C SER A 54 14.02 -9.72 -0.16
N THR A 55 12.93 -10.35 -0.64
CA THR A 55 12.91 -11.02 -1.94
C THR A 55 13.14 -10.03 -3.09
N TRP A 56 12.59 -8.82 -2.99
CA TRP A 56 12.82 -7.77 -3.98
C TRP A 56 14.27 -7.32 -4.04
N GLU A 57 14.96 -7.14 -2.91
CA GLU A 57 16.38 -6.75 -2.90
C GLU A 57 17.24 -7.75 -3.70
N ALA A 58 17.02 -9.04 -3.49
CA ALA A 58 17.72 -10.10 -4.21
C ALA A 58 17.39 -10.09 -5.72
N LEU A 59 16.13 -9.88 -6.11
CA LEU A 59 15.73 -9.75 -7.52
C LEU A 59 16.28 -8.48 -8.16
N ALA A 60 16.24 -7.35 -7.46
CA ALA A 60 16.69 -6.05 -7.95
C ALA A 60 18.19 -6.09 -8.29
N ALA A 61 19.01 -6.75 -7.46
CA ALA A 61 20.43 -6.96 -7.76
C ALA A 61 20.64 -7.69 -9.10
N GLN A 62 19.91 -8.78 -9.34
CA GLN A 62 20.01 -9.55 -10.58
C GLN A 62 19.48 -8.76 -11.80
N LEU A 63 18.36 -8.08 -11.65
CA LEU A 63 17.75 -7.26 -12.70
C LEU A 63 18.63 -6.06 -13.09
N ASN A 64 19.33 -5.46 -12.14
CA ASN A 64 20.28 -4.37 -12.42
C ASN A 64 21.49 -4.87 -13.21
N GLN A 65 22.03 -6.04 -12.88
CA GLN A 65 23.10 -6.68 -13.65
C GLN A 65 22.67 -6.99 -15.08
N ILE A 66 21.44 -7.48 -15.26
CA ILE A 66 20.84 -7.70 -16.59
C ILE A 66 20.69 -6.39 -17.35
N ALA A 67 20.18 -5.33 -16.70
CA ALA A 67 20.00 -4.02 -17.32
C ALA A 67 21.33 -3.38 -17.79
N LEU A 68 22.43 -3.70 -17.11
CA LEU A 68 23.79 -3.27 -17.48
C LEU A 68 24.48 -4.21 -18.48
N ALA A 69 23.80 -5.24 -18.99
CA ALA A 69 24.35 -6.29 -19.85
C ALA A 69 25.56 -7.04 -19.23
N GLN A 70 25.65 -7.07 -17.90
CA GLN A 70 26.72 -7.74 -17.15
C GLN A 70 26.40 -9.21 -16.83
N SER A 71 25.12 -9.59 -16.93
CA SER A 71 24.64 -10.96 -16.73
C SER A 71 23.35 -11.19 -17.52
N ALA A 72 23.03 -12.45 -17.81
CA ALA A 72 21.72 -12.88 -18.30
C ALA A 72 20.99 -13.80 -17.30
N ARG A 73 21.57 -14.02 -16.12
CA ARG A 73 21.03 -14.92 -15.10
C ARG A 73 19.96 -14.22 -14.27
N LEU A 74 18.80 -14.84 -14.20
CA LEU A 74 17.71 -14.50 -13.29
C LEU A 74 17.27 -15.79 -12.59
N ASP A 75 17.11 -15.72 -11.27
CA ASP A 75 16.63 -16.83 -10.46
C ASP A 75 15.10 -16.97 -10.61
N LEU A 76 14.68 -17.99 -11.35
CA LEU A 76 13.26 -18.23 -11.63
C LEU A 76 12.48 -18.73 -10.40
N GLU A 77 13.15 -19.38 -9.46
CA GLU A 77 12.52 -19.81 -8.20
C GLU A 77 12.19 -18.59 -7.36
N LEU A 78 13.13 -17.65 -7.26
CA LEU A 78 12.92 -16.39 -6.55
C LEU A 78 11.83 -15.52 -7.20
N VAL A 79 11.75 -15.48 -8.54
CA VAL A 79 10.66 -14.81 -9.26
C VAL A 79 9.31 -15.45 -8.94
N THR A 80 9.25 -16.79 -8.91
CA THR A 80 8.03 -17.54 -8.60
C THR A 80 7.58 -17.27 -7.16
N GLN A 81 8.51 -17.35 -6.21
CA GLN A 81 8.25 -17.02 -4.80
C GLN A 81 7.69 -15.60 -4.65
N PHE A 82 8.35 -14.61 -5.26
CA PHE A 82 7.91 -13.22 -5.20
C PHE A 82 6.51 -13.02 -5.78
N SER A 83 6.22 -13.67 -6.90
CA SER A 83 4.93 -13.56 -7.58
C SER A 83 3.81 -14.19 -6.75
N LEU A 84 4.06 -15.36 -6.14
CA LEU A 84 3.09 -16.03 -5.28
C LEU A 84 2.85 -15.25 -3.98
N LEU A 85 3.90 -14.69 -3.39
CA LEU A 85 3.81 -13.85 -2.20
C LEU A 85 2.91 -12.64 -2.44
N TYR A 86 3.15 -11.89 -3.52
CA TYR A 86 2.29 -10.76 -3.89
C TYR A 86 0.85 -11.18 -4.20
N ALA A 87 0.64 -12.29 -4.90
CA ALA A 87 -0.71 -12.75 -5.24
C ALA A 87 -1.53 -13.09 -3.98
N SER A 88 -0.94 -13.83 -3.04
CA SER A 88 -1.59 -14.20 -1.77
C SER A 88 -1.85 -12.97 -0.89
N HIS A 89 -0.89 -12.06 -0.84
CA HIS A 89 -1.00 -10.84 -0.05
C HIS A 89 -2.11 -9.92 -0.58
N MET A 90 -2.12 -9.63 -1.88
CA MET A 90 -3.16 -8.81 -2.52
C MET A 90 -4.55 -9.42 -2.33
N ASP A 91 -4.69 -10.75 -2.44
CA ASP A 91 -5.98 -11.41 -2.21
C ASP A 91 -6.48 -11.19 -0.78
N THR A 92 -5.58 -11.28 0.19
CA THR A 92 -5.87 -11.03 1.61
C THR A 92 -6.27 -9.58 1.86
N GLU A 93 -5.52 -8.62 1.32
CA GLU A 93 -5.79 -7.19 1.48
C GLU A 93 -7.11 -6.76 0.83
N GLU A 94 -7.34 -7.13 -0.43
CA GLU A 94 -8.55 -6.76 -1.17
C GLU A 94 -9.80 -7.37 -0.55
N THR A 95 -9.72 -8.64 -0.13
CA THR A 95 -10.84 -9.35 0.47
C THR A 95 -11.21 -8.77 1.84
N HIS A 96 -10.23 -8.47 2.67
CA HIS A 96 -10.47 -8.14 4.07
C HIS A 96 -10.20 -6.68 4.41
N ILE A 97 -8.98 -6.19 4.15
CA ILE A 97 -8.53 -4.88 4.61
C ILE A 97 -9.24 -3.74 3.84
N ALA A 98 -9.20 -3.78 2.52
CA ALA A 98 -9.83 -2.76 1.67
C ALA A 98 -11.36 -2.73 1.86
N THR A 99 -11.99 -3.90 1.97
CA THR A 99 -13.43 -4.02 2.20
C THR A 99 -13.82 -3.52 3.60
N MET A 100 -13.01 -3.80 4.63
CA MET A 100 -13.22 -3.26 5.97
C MET A 100 -13.09 -1.74 5.99
N ALA A 101 -12.05 -1.18 5.35
CA ALA A 101 -11.86 0.27 5.27
C ALA A 101 -13.05 0.97 4.58
N LYS A 102 -13.52 0.43 3.45
CA LYS A 102 -14.71 0.91 2.73
C LYS A 102 -15.97 0.92 3.60
N ARG A 103 -16.12 -0.07 4.48
CA ARG A 103 -17.28 -0.18 5.38
C ARG A 103 -17.18 0.75 6.58
N LEU A 104 -15.99 0.89 7.16
CA LEU A 104 -15.79 1.57 8.45
C LEU A 104 -15.47 3.06 8.34
N PHE A 105 -14.87 3.52 7.24
CA PHE A 105 -14.45 4.91 7.12
C PHE A 105 -15.58 5.79 6.58
N ASP A 106 -15.86 6.85 7.33
CA ASP A 106 -16.66 7.96 6.85
C ASP A 106 -15.87 8.82 5.83
N PRO A 107 -16.52 9.80 5.16
CA PRO A 107 -15.84 10.65 4.19
C PRO A 107 -14.65 11.43 4.76
N ALA A 108 -14.68 11.82 6.04
CA ALA A 108 -13.59 12.58 6.65
C ALA A 108 -12.35 11.70 6.86
N ARG A 109 -12.53 10.45 7.30
CA ARG A 109 -11.45 9.46 7.41
C ARG A 109 -10.89 9.06 6.05
N MET A 110 -11.75 8.87 5.04
CA MET A 110 -11.30 8.61 3.68
C MET A 110 -10.46 9.77 3.13
N GLN A 111 -10.88 11.02 3.38
CA GLN A 111 -10.11 12.19 2.99
C GLN A 111 -8.76 12.26 3.70
N LEU A 112 -8.74 12.02 5.01
CA LEU A 112 -7.50 12.00 5.80
C LEU A 112 -6.48 10.99 5.26
N LEU A 113 -6.93 9.76 4.98
CA LEU A 113 -6.07 8.73 4.37
C LEU A 113 -5.57 9.18 3.00
N GLY A 114 -6.47 9.64 2.13
CA GLY A 114 -6.11 10.08 0.77
C GLY A 114 -5.12 11.25 0.76
N ASP A 115 -5.25 12.19 1.70
CA ASP A 115 -4.33 13.32 1.84
C ASP A 115 -2.94 12.88 2.28
N ALA A 116 -2.84 11.95 3.24
CA ALA A 116 -1.56 11.36 3.64
C ALA A 116 -0.87 10.66 2.46
N MET A 117 -1.61 9.85 1.70
CA MET A 117 -1.10 9.18 0.50
C MET A 117 -0.58 10.17 -0.54
N ARG A 118 -1.28 11.30 -0.76
CA ARG A 118 -0.86 12.37 -1.68
C ARG A 118 0.43 13.04 -1.22
N VAL A 119 0.50 13.42 0.05
CA VAL A 119 1.70 14.04 0.65
C VAL A 119 2.91 13.12 0.49
N ARG A 120 2.75 11.81 0.71
CA ARG A 120 3.81 10.82 0.50
C ARG A 120 4.35 10.84 -0.94
N ARG A 121 3.51 11.19 -1.95
CA ARG A 121 3.91 11.37 -3.36
C ARG A 121 4.35 12.80 -3.71
N GLY A 122 4.53 13.68 -2.73
CA GLY A 122 4.90 15.08 -2.95
C GLY A 122 3.79 15.91 -3.60
N LEU A 123 2.54 15.46 -3.51
CA LEU A 123 1.37 16.16 -4.05
C LEU A 123 0.71 17.00 -2.95
N PRO A 124 0.11 18.16 -3.30
CA PRO A 124 -0.62 18.96 -2.33
C PRO A 124 -1.88 18.25 -1.85
N VAL A 125 -2.21 18.48 -0.58
CA VAL A 125 -3.50 18.16 0.04
C VAL A 125 -4.60 18.95 -0.65
N VAL A 126 -5.72 18.29 -0.96
CA VAL A 126 -6.87 18.96 -1.55
C VAL A 126 -7.71 19.49 -0.40
N GLY A 127 -7.65 20.81 -0.17
CA GLY A 127 -8.57 21.44 0.76
C GLY A 127 -10.01 21.15 0.32
N THR A 128 -10.87 20.77 1.26
CA THR A 128 -12.30 20.64 0.98
C THR A 128 -12.75 21.95 0.35
N ALA A 129 -13.38 21.87 -0.83
CA ALA A 129 -14.02 23.02 -1.43
C ALA A 129 -15.14 23.45 -0.47
N ALA A 130 -14.81 24.34 0.48
CA ALA A 130 -15.79 25.11 1.20
C ALA A 130 -16.60 25.84 0.14
N GLY A 131 -17.88 25.48 0.03
CA GLY A 131 -18.79 26.02 -0.97
C GLY A 131 -18.65 27.52 -1.03
N ALA A 132 -18.15 28.01 -2.17
CA ALA A 132 -18.11 29.41 -2.48
C ALA A 132 -19.54 29.93 -2.45
N THR A 133 -19.74 30.86 -1.53
CA THR A 133 -20.85 31.79 -1.40
C THR A 133 -21.40 32.24 -2.76
N ALA A 134 -22.68 32.00 -3.00
CA ALA A 134 -23.47 32.83 -3.92
C ALA A 134 -24.52 33.57 -3.09
N GLY A 135 -24.08 34.63 -2.42
CA GLY A 135 -24.95 35.76 -2.18
C GLY A 135 -25.07 36.53 -3.49
N THR A 136 -26.26 36.61 -4.06
CA THR A 136 -26.67 37.73 -4.91
C THR A 136 -28.07 38.13 -4.50
N GLY A 137 -28.13 39.23 -3.76
CA GLY A 137 -29.33 40.03 -3.69
C GLY A 137 -29.60 40.67 -5.05
N ALA A 138 -30.88 40.66 -5.42
CA ALA A 138 -31.60 41.72 -6.10
C ALA A 138 -33.07 41.54 -5.74
#